data_AF-A0AA42DKZ1-F1
#
_entry.id   AF-A0AA42DKZ1-F1
#
_cell.length_a   1.000
_cell.length_b   1.000
_cell.length_c   1.000
_cell.angle_alpha   90.00
_cell.angle_beta   90.00
_cell.angle_gamma   90.00
#
_symmetry.space_group_name_H-M   'P 1'
#
loop_
_entity.id
_entity.type
_entity.pdbx_description
1 polymer ?
#
loop_
_entity_poly.entity_id
_entity_poly.type
_entity_poly.pdbx_seq_one_letter_code
_entity_poly.pdbx_strand_id
1 'polypeptide(L)'
;MFTRTEVKDQSKEQLKGRWAVTGGLFLVITIITCGIQYIPYIGVLASWIVMGAFTLTYALISLKVVDRQELSIEDAFSGFRNFVNALGLFFWQQLWVFLWSLLLIIPGIIKAYSYSMCFYVLADHPDIGICEALNESKRITKGYKMDLFILSLSFLGWGILSVLTLGIGFFWLIPYMEVTLANVYRKLASQ
;
A
#
# COMPACT_ATOMS: atom_id res chain seq x y z
N MET A 1 -17.80 10.96 -3.16
CA MET A 1 -17.72 9.95 -4.25
C MET A 1 -16.53 10.27 -5.12
N PHE A 2 -15.55 9.38 -5.23
CA PHE A 2 -14.38 9.59 -6.11
C PHE A 2 -14.61 8.91 -7.46
N THR A 3 -14.18 9.55 -8.55
CA THR A 3 -14.24 8.94 -9.87
C THR A 3 -12.94 8.22 -10.17
N ARG A 4 -13.00 6.96 -10.62
CA ARG A 4 -11.78 6.14 -10.86
C ARG A 4 -10.85 6.76 -11.89
N THR A 5 -11.40 7.34 -12.95
CA THR A 5 -10.64 8.04 -14.00
C THR A 5 -9.90 9.25 -13.41
N GLU A 6 -10.60 10.04 -12.59
CA GLU A 6 -10.05 11.23 -11.93
C GLU A 6 -8.84 10.89 -11.05
N VAL A 7 -8.97 9.92 -10.13
CA VAL A 7 -7.85 9.55 -9.23
C VAL A 7 -6.68 8.94 -10.00
N LYS A 8 -6.94 8.21 -11.09
CA LYS A 8 -5.90 7.62 -11.94
C LYS A 8 -5.16 8.69 -12.74
N ASP A 9 -5.87 9.65 -13.32
CA ASP A 9 -5.23 10.71 -14.09
C ASP A 9 -4.48 11.71 -13.19
N GLN A 10 -5.03 12.02 -12.01
CA GLN A 10 -4.32 12.79 -10.97
C GLN A 10 -3.01 12.11 -10.56
N SER A 11 -3.04 10.78 -10.36
CA SER A 11 -1.84 10.02 -9.98
C SER A 11 -0.77 10.04 -11.06
N LYS A 12 -1.18 9.92 -12.34
CA LYS A 12 -0.24 10.07 -13.46
C LYS A 12 0.39 11.46 -13.48
N GLU A 13 -0.40 12.51 -13.24
CA GLU A 13 0.08 13.89 -13.22
C GLU A 13 1.08 14.11 -12.07
N GLN A 14 0.78 13.65 -10.85
CA GLN A 14 1.69 13.76 -9.71
C GLN A 14 2.98 12.96 -9.90
N LEU A 15 2.93 11.86 -10.66
CA LEU A 15 4.11 11.07 -11.01
C LEU A 15 4.92 11.67 -12.18
N LYS A 16 4.37 12.60 -12.98
CA LYS A 16 5.14 13.25 -14.06
C LYS A 16 6.37 13.95 -13.47
N GLY A 17 7.54 13.65 -14.03
CA GLY A 17 8.83 14.13 -13.52
C GLY A 17 9.37 13.37 -12.29
N ARG A 18 8.57 12.50 -11.66
CA ARG A 18 8.94 11.76 -10.44
C ARG A 18 8.94 10.23 -10.61
N TRP A 19 8.60 9.74 -11.80
CA TRP A 19 8.58 8.31 -12.13
C TRP A 19 9.88 7.59 -11.78
N ALA A 20 11.03 8.15 -12.18
CA ALA A 20 12.32 7.52 -11.94
C ALA A 20 12.66 7.42 -10.46
N VAL A 21 12.41 8.49 -9.68
CA VAL A 21 12.69 8.52 -8.24
C VAL A 21 11.74 7.59 -7.49
N THR A 22 10.44 7.69 -7.73
CA THR A 22 9.43 6.88 -7.01
C THR A 22 9.53 5.40 -7.37
N GLY A 23 9.64 5.09 -8.68
CA GLY A 23 9.88 3.72 -9.15
C GLY A 23 11.21 3.17 -8.65
N GLY A 24 12.26 4.00 -8.59
CA GLY A 24 13.55 3.64 -8.03
C GLY A 24 13.49 3.26 -6.55
N LEU A 25 12.81 4.07 -5.72
CA LEU A 25 12.61 3.75 -4.30
C LEU A 25 11.86 2.44 -4.10
N PHE A 26 10.78 2.22 -4.86
CA PHE A 26 9.98 1.00 -4.77
C PHE A 26 10.73 -0.22 -5.29
N LEU A 27 11.57 -0.06 -6.31
CA LEU A 27 12.46 -1.10 -6.80
C LEU A 27 13.53 -1.46 -5.76
N VAL A 28 14.13 -0.48 -5.08
CA VAL A 28 15.09 -0.73 -3.98
C VAL A 28 14.43 -1.55 -2.88
N ILE A 29 13.22 -1.16 -2.44
CA ILE A 29 12.45 -1.92 -1.44
C ILE A 29 12.20 -3.35 -1.93
N THR A 30 11.75 -3.50 -3.18
CA THR A 30 11.47 -4.81 -3.78
C THR A 30 12.72 -5.69 -3.79
N ILE A 31 13.87 -5.17 -4.23
CA ILE A 31 15.14 -5.90 -4.24
C ILE A 31 15.55 -6.34 -2.83
N ILE A 32 15.44 -5.45 -1.84
CA ILE A 32 15.76 -5.78 -0.44
C ILE A 32 14.85 -6.92 0.04
N THR A 33 13.55 -6.81 -0.20
CA THR A 33 12.58 -7.85 0.22
C THR A 33 12.83 -9.20 -0.46
N CYS A 34 13.12 -9.21 -1.77
CA CYS A 34 13.50 -10.43 -2.48
C CYS A 34 14.81 -11.01 -1.94
N GLY A 35 15.82 -10.17 -1.72
CA GLY A 35 17.12 -10.59 -1.17
C GLY A 35 16.99 -11.28 0.19
N ILE A 36 16.13 -10.76 1.08
CA ILE A 36 15.86 -11.36 2.39
C ILE A 36 15.30 -12.79 2.25
N GLN A 37 14.47 -13.06 1.24
CA GLN A 37 13.85 -14.38 1.04
C GLN A 37 14.86 -15.47 0.65
N TYR A 38 16.01 -15.10 0.07
CA TYR A 38 17.06 -16.06 -0.32
C TYR A 38 17.95 -16.48 0.85
N ILE A 39 17.81 -15.89 2.04
CA ILE A 39 18.57 -16.28 3.22
C ILE A 39 18.05 -17.64 3.73
N PRO A 40 18.87 -18.71 3.76
CA PRO A 40 18.44 -20.04 4.20
C PRO A 40 17.89 -20.03 5.62
N TYR A 41 16.83 -20.81 5.86
CA TYR A 41 16.15 -21.03 7.15
C TYR A 41 15.46 -19.80 7.78
N ILE A 42 16.10 -18.63 7.77
CA ILE A 42 15.63 -17.43 8.48
C ILE A 42 14.93 -16.43 7.54
N GLY A 43 15.21 -16.48 6.24
CA GLY A 43 14.73 -15.48 5.26
C GLY A 43 13.21 -15.32 5.23
N VAL A 44 12.46 -16.41 5.35
CA VAL A 44 10.99 -16.35 5.40
C VAL A 44 10.51 -15.57 6.64
N LEU A 45 11.00 -15.94 7.82
CA LEU A 45 10.60 -15.27 9.06
C LEU A 45 11.03 -13.79 9.07
N ALA A 46 12.25 -13.51 8.62
CA ALA A 46 12.75 -12.15 8.49
C ALA A 46 11.90 -11.31 7.53
N SER A 47 11.46 -11.89 6.41
CA SER A 47 10.62 -11.17 5.44
C SER A 47 9.26 -10.76 6.03
N TRP A 48 8.65 -11.61 6.85
CA TRP A 48 7.37 -11.30 7.51
C TRP A 48 7.52 -10.19 8.55
N ILE A 49 8.65 -10.19 9.29
CA ILE A 49 8.97 -9.16 10.27
C ILE A 49 9.18 -7.79 9.61
N VAL A 50 9.79 -7.77 8.43
CA VAL A 50 10.13 -6.53 7.74
C VAL A 50 8.97 -6.02 6.86
N MET A 51 8.02 -6.89 6.48
CA MET A 51 6.92 -6.56 5.57
C MET A 51 6.06 -5.38 6.05
N GLY A 52 5.72 -5.34 7.35
CA GLY A 52 4.90 -4.25 7.90
C GLY A 52 5.56 -2.89 7.75
N ALA A 53 6.87 -2.80 8.00
CA ALA A 53 7.64 -1.57 7.83
C ALA A 53 7.69 -1.12 6.38
N PHE A 54 7.93 -2.04 5.43
CA PHE A 54 7.93 -1.68 4.01
C PHE A 54 6.55 -1.31 3.47
N THR A 55 5.49 -1.93 3.99
CA THR A 55 4.11 -1.55 3.63
C THR A 55 3.80 -0.13 4.11
N LEU A 56 4.22 0.22 5.33
CA LEU A 56 4.13 1.60 5.81
C LEU A 56 5.00 2.56 4.97
N THR A 57 6.19 2.14 4.54
CA THR A 57 7.04 2.94 3.64
C THR A 57 6.35 3.22 2.30
N TYR A 58 5.72 2.21 1.67
CA TYR A 58 4.96 2.42 0.42
C TYR A 58 3.87 3.48 0.60
N ALA A 59 3.14 3.43 1.72
CA ALA A 59 2.14 4.42 2.06
C ALA A 59 2.74 5.82 2.27
N LEU A 60 3.82 5.95 3.04
CA LEU A 60 4.51 7.21 3.32
C LEU A 60 5.05 7.87 2.05
N ILE A 61 5.75 7.12 1.20
CA ILE A 61 6.28 7.64 -0.08
C ILE A 61 5.14 8.09 -0.98
N SER A 62 4.06 7.33 -1.05
CA SER A 62 2.92 7.67 -1.91
C SER A 62 2.19 8.91 -1.42
N LEU A 63 2.03 9.09 -0.12
CA LEU A 63 1.50 10.33 0.45
C LEU A 63 2.43 11.50 0.16
N LYS A 64 3.75 11.34 0.33
CA LYS A 64 4.74 12.37 -0.08
C LYS A 64 4.63 12.73 -1.57
N VAL A 65 4.34 11.76 -2.44
CA VAL A 65 4.11 12.02 -3.85
C VAL A 65 2.85 12.86 -4.06
N VAL A 66 1.75 12.44 -3.46
CA VAL A 66 0.45 13.14 -3.54
C VAL A 66 0.55 14.56 -3.01
N ASP A 67 1.22 14.74 -1.87
CA ASP A 67 1.38 16.02 -1.16
C ASP A 67 2.51 16.88 -1.76
N ARG A 68 3.12 16.46 -2.88
CA ARG A 68 4.20 17.16 -3.58
C ARG A 68 5.43 17.46 -2.71
N GLN A 69 5.71 16.62 -1.72
CA GLN A 69 6.90 16.70 -0.89
C GLN A 69 8.12 16.13 -1.63
N GLU A 70 9.32 16.60 -1.27
CA GLU A 70 10.57 16.06 -1.81
C GLU A 70 10.79 14.61 -1.37
N LEU A 71 11.32 13.80 -2.28
CA LEU A 71 11.68 12.41 -2.01
C LEU A 71 13.18 12.28 -1.84
N SER A 72 13.56 11.56 -0.80
CA SER A 72 14.93 11.22 -0.47
C SER A 72 15.12 9.71 -0.48
N ILE A 73 16.35 9.25 -0.64
CA ILE A 73 16.67 7.82 -0.55
C ILE A 73 16.35 7.25 0.85
N GLU A 74 16.47 8.09 1.88
CA GLU A 74 16.11 7.73 3.26
C GLU A 74 14.63 7.35 3.41
N ASP A 75 13.77 7.85 2.52
CA ASP A 75 12.35 7.55 2.56
C ASP A 75 12.05 6.07 2.30
N ALA A 76 12.96 5.33 1.64
CA ALA A 76 12.87 3.88 1.49
C ALA A 76 12.87 3.12 2.83
N PHE A 77 13.32 3.75 3.91
CA PHE A 77 13.34 3.19 5.26
C PHE A 77 12.44 3.95 6.25
N SER A 78 11.61 4.87 5.76
CA SER A 78 10.75 5.72 6.60
C SER A 78 9.80 4.92 7.49
N GLY A 79 9.24 3.81 7.01
CA GLY A 79 8.35 2.94 7.78
C GLY A 79 9.02 2.24 8.96
N PHE A 80 10.36 2.15 9.00
CA PHE A 80 11.08 1.62 10.16
C PHE A 80 11.11 2.59 11.34
N ARG A 81 10.83 3.89 11.14
CA ARG A 81 10.73 4.86 12.23
C ARG A 81 9.58 4.52 13.19
N ASN A 82 8.50 3.95 12.66
CA ASN A 82 7.35 3.49 13.43
C ASN A 82 7.19 1.95 13.34
N PHE A 83 8.33 1.24 13.46
CA PHE A 83 8.42 -0.20 13.17
C PHE A 83 7.42 -1.05 13.99
N VAL A 84 7.30 -0.79 15.29
CA VAL A 84 6.43 -1.60 16.18
C VAL A 84 4.97 -1.47 15.78
N ASN A 85 4.49 -0.24 15.52
CA ASN A 85 3.12 -0.01 15.09
C ASN A 85 2.89 -0.56 13.67
N ALA A 86 3.85 -0.38 12.76
CA ALA A 86 3.78 -0.92 11.40
C ALA A 86 3.67 -2.46 11.40
N LEU A 87 4.50 -3.12 12.21
CA LEU A 87 4.53 -4.56 12.38
C LEU A 87 3.25 -5.08 13.02
N GLY A 88 2.82 -4.46 14.12
CA GLY A 88 1.61 -4.83 14.82
C GLY A 88 0.37 -4.62 13.95
N LEU A 89 0.31 -3.53 13.19
CA LEU A 89 -0.75 -3.25 12.23
C LEU A 89 -0.81 -4.31 11.12
N PHE A 90 0.34 -4.67 10.55
CA PHE A 90 0.43 -5.72 9.54
C PHE A 90 -0.13 -7.04 10.05
N PHE A 91 0.36 -7.53 11.19
CA PHE A 91 -0.11 -8.81 11.74
C PHE A 91 -1.58 -8.76 12.14
N TRP A 92 -2.04 -7.66 12.72
CA TRP A 92 -3.44 -7.54 13.12
C TRP A 92 -4.38 -7.49 11.92
N GLN A 93 -4.02 -6.74 10.88
CA GLN A 93 -4.76 -6.75 9.61
C GLN A 93 -4.80 -8.15 9.01
N GLN A 94 -3.65 -8.82 8.89
CA GLN A 94 -3.55 -10.14 8.28
C GLN A 94 -4.34 -11.19 9.07
N LEU A 95 -4.31 -11.16 10.40
CA LEU A 95 -5.09 -12.06 11.24
C LEU A 95 -6.58 -11.94 10.95
N TRP A 96 -7.12 -10.72 10.94
CA TRP A 96 -8.55 -10.53 10.65
C TRP A 96 -8.91 -10.94 9.23
N VAL A 97 -8.12 -10.54 8.23
CA VAL A 97 -8.38 -10.95 6.83
C VAL A 97 -8.36 -12.47 6.71
N PHE A 98 -7.40 -13.14 7.35
CA PHE A 98 -7.30 -14.60 7.36
C PHE A 98 -8.51 -15.27 8.02
N LEU A 99 -8.93 -14.82 9.22
CA LEU A 99 -10.09 -15.37 9.92
C LEU A 99 -11.39 -15.25 9.09
N TRP A 100 -11.60 -14.09 8.46
CA TRP A 100 -12.77 -13.89 7.60
C TRP A 100 -12.70 -14.71 6.31
N SER A 101 -11.51 -14.88 5.75
CA SER A 101 -11.28 -15.71 4.55
C SER A 101 -11.47 -17.20 4.83
N LEU A 102 -11.16 -17.66 6.05
CA LEU A 102 -11.36 -19.05 6.48
C LEU A 102 -12.85 -19.41 6.58
N LEU A 103 -13.69 -18.47 7.01
CA LEU A 103 -15.13 -18.65 7.03
C LEU A 103 -15.68 -18.76 5.60
N LEU A 104 -15.39 -17.76 4.76
CA LEU A 104 -15.81 -17.70 3.36
C LEU A 104 -14.89 -16.73 2.58
N ILE A 105 -14.65 -17.00 1.30
CA ILE A 105 -13.77 -16.18 0.44
C ILE A 105 -14.30 -14.74 0.29
N ILE A 106 -15.60 -14.58 0.00
CA ILE A 106 -16.23 -13.28 -0.27
C ILE A 106 -16.08 -12.29 0.91
N PRO A 107 -16.46 -12.64 2.17
CA PRO A 107 -16.27 -11.72 3.29
C PRO A 107 -14.79 -11.46 3.61
N GLY A 108 -13.88 -12.39 3.31
CA GLY A 108 -12.44 -12.17 3.35
C GLY A 108 -12.00 -11.00 2.46
N ILE A 109 -12.43 -11.02 1.19
CA ILE A 109 -12.16 -9.93 0.23
C ILE A 109 -12.75 -8.60 0.72
N ILE A 110 -14.00 -8.60 1.18
CA ILE A 110 -14.67 -7.39 1.71
C ILE A 110 -13.89 -6.82 2.91
N LYS A 111 -13.33 -7.69 3.76
CA LYS A 111 -12.52 -7.27 4.91
C LYS A 111 -11.15 -6.75 4.52
N ALA A 112 -10.50 -7.34 3.51
CA ALA A 112 -9.27 -6.79 2.94
C ALA A 112 -9.46 -5.35 2.46
N TYR A 113 -10.53 -5.07 1.70
CA TYR A 113 -10.85 -3.69 1.28
C TYR A 113 -11.28 -2.77 2.41
N SER A 114 -11.83 -3.31 3.50
CA SER A 114 -12.14 -2.52 4.69
C SER A 114 -10.89 -2.01 5.40
N TYR A 115 -9.76 -2.70 5.25
CA TYR A 115 -8.48 -2.39 5.90
C TYR A 115 -7.43 -1.84 4.93
N SER A 116 -7.77 -1.68 3.65
CA SER A 116 -6.82 -1.25 2.62
C SER A 116 -6.21 0.12 2.90
N MET A 117 -6.83 0.94 3.75
CA MET A 117 -6.38 2.30 4.05
C MET A 117 -5.62 2.43 5.37
N CYS A 118 -5.51 1.36 6.18
CA CYS A 118 -4.98 1.48 7.54
C CYS A 118 -3.51 1.93 7.61
N PHE A 119 -2.68 1.53 6.64
CA PHE A 119 -1.29 1.99 6.56
C PHE A 119 -1.18 3.47 6.15
N TYR A 120 -2.09 3.98 5.32
CA TYR A 120 -2.13 5.41 5.00
C TYR A 120 -2.62 6.24 6.19
N VAL A 121 -3.58 5.72 6.96
CA VAL A 121 -4.00 6.35 8.22
C VAL A 121 -2.83 6.40 9.22
N LEU A 122 -2.11 5.29 9.42
CA LEU A 122 -0.95 5.25 10.32
C LEU A 122 0.20 6.15 9.82
N ALA A 123 0.35 6.30 8.50
CA ALA A 123 1.34 7.18 7.91
C ALA A 123 1.05 8.67 8.17
N ASP A 124 -0.23 9.08 8.11
CA ASP A 124 -0.66 10.44 8.43
C ASP A 124 -0.68 10.74 9.94
N HIS A 125 -1.05 9.74 10.73
CA HIS A 125 -1.22 9.85 12.17
C HIS A 125 -0.35 8.81 12.87
N PRO A 126 0.98 9.04 12.98
CA PRO A 126 1.91 8.03 13.51
C PRO A 126 1.70 7.71 15.00
N ASP A 127 1.03 8.59 15.74
CA ASP A 127 0.82 8.50 17.19
C ASP A 127 -0.39 7.63 17.59
N ILE A 128 -1.24 7.24 16.63
CA ILE A 128 -2.46 6.47 16.93
C ILE A 128 -2.17 4.99 17.12
N GLY A 129 -3.02 4.32 17.88
CA GLY A 129 -2.91 2.88 18.10
C GLY A 129 -3.27 2.05 16.86
N ILE A 130 -2.77 0.81 16.83
CA ILE A 130 -3.07 -0.18 15.76
C ILE A 130 -4.59 -0.32 15.55
N CYS A 131 -5.35 -0.53 16.63
CA CYS A 131 -6.80 -0.68 16.55
C CYS A 131 -7.50 0.57 16.03
N GLU A 132 -6.99 1.75 16.37
CA GLU A 132 -7.53 3.04 15.91
C GLU A 132 -7.30 3.18 14.39
N ALA A 133 -6.09 2.90 13.90
CA ALA A 133 -5.78 2.92 12.46
C ALA A 133 -6.70 1.99 11.65
N LEU A 134 -6.96 0.77 12.16
CA LEU A 134 -7.90 -0.17 11.53
C LEU A 134 -9.35 0.30 11.57
N ASN A 135 -9.79 0.85 12.71
CA ASN A 135 -11.16 1.35 12.85
C ASN A 135 -11.40 2.57 11.96
N GLU A 136 -10.41 3.44 11.83
CA GLU A 136 -10.47 4.58 10.95
C GLU A 136 -10.49 4.15 9.48
N SER A 137 -9.64 3.20 9.09
CA SER A 137 -9.73 2.58 7.75
C SER A 137 -11.12 2.00 7.48
N LYS A 138 -11.75 1.30 8.45
CA LYS A 138 -13.12 0.79 8.28
C LYS A 138 -14.13 1.92 8.10
N ARG A 139 -13.96 3.04 8.81
CA ARG A 139 -14.86 4.19 8.78
C ARG A 139 -14.83 4.85 7.40
N ILE A 140 -13.64 5.22 6.92
CA ILE A 140 -13.48 5.96 5.65
C ILE A 140 -13.74 5.10 4.41
N THR A 141 -13.57 3.77 4.51
CA THR A 141 -13.88 2.84 3.41
C THR A 141 -15.34 2.37 3.39
N LYS A 142 -16.14 2.71 4.40
CA LYS A 142 -17.56 2.31 4.48
C LYS A 142 -18.34 2.92 3.30
N GLY A 143 -19.02 2.08 2.53
CA GLY A 143 -19.74 2.49 1.32
C GLY A 143 -18.91 2.48 0.04
N TYR A 144 -17.57 2.43 0.13
CA TYR A 144 -16.67 2.53 -1.03
C TYR A 144 -15.91 1.23 -1.35
N LYS A 145 -16.17 0.13 -0.63
CA LYS A 145 -15.46 -1.15 -0.82
C LYS A 145 -15.60 -1.71 -2.24
N MET A 146 -16.79 -1.56 -2.84
CA MET A 146 -17.02 -2.00 -4.22
C MET A 146 -16.24 -1.13 -5.22
N ASP A 147 -16.16 0.17 -4.97
CA ASP A 147 -15.36 1.08 -5.79
C ASP A 147 -13.87 0.76 -5.72
N LEU A 148 -13.37 0.44 -4.52
CA LEU A 148 -12.00 -0.05 -4.34
C LEU A 148 -11.75 -1.37 -5.06
N PHE A 149 -12.69 -2.31 -4.99
CA PHE A 149 -12.60 -3.58 -5.72
C PHE A 149 -12.49 -3.38 -7.23
N ILE A 150 -13.38 -2.56 -7.80
CA ILE A 150 -13.35 -2.31 -9.24
C ILE A 150 -12.12 -1.47 -9.63
N LEU A 151 -11.66 -0.57 -8.76
CA LEU A 151 -10.40 0.14 -8.96
C LEU A 151 -9.23 -0.86 -9.06
N SER A 152 -9.12 -1.82 -8.12
CA SER A 152 -8.11 -2.89 -8.20
C SER A 152 -8.25 -3.71 -9.48
N LEU A 153 -9.48 -4.07 -9.88
CA LEU A 153 -9.73 -4.82 -11.11
C LEU A 153 -9.24 -4.06 -12.35
N SER A 154 -9.32 -2.72 -12.34
CA SER A 154 -8.80 -1.88 -13.42
C SER A 154 -7.27 -1.89 -13.57
N PHE A 155 -6.55 -2.36 -12.54
CA PHE A 155 -5.09 -2.56 -12.57
C PHE A 155 -4.70 -4.01 -12.87
N LEU A 156 -5.61 -4.97 -12.72
CA LEU A 156 -5.33 -6.40 -12.92
C LEU A 156 -4.75 -6.70 -14.31
N GLY A 157 -5.31 -6.08 -15.36
CA GLY A 157 -4.79 -6.24 -16.73
C GLY A 157 -3.35 -5.74 -16.89
N TRP A 158 -3.00 -4.62 -16.26
CA TRP A 158 -1.64 -4.09 -16.24
C TRP A 158 -0.71 -4.98 -15.41
N GLY A 159 -1.22 -5.59 -14.34
CA GLY A 159 -0.49 -6.57 -13.54
C GLY A 159 -0.10 -7.79 -14.36
N ILE A 160 -1.05 -8.38 -15.10
CA ILE A 160 -0.80 -9.50 -16.01
C ILE A 160 0.25 -9.11 -17.06
N LEU A 161 0.10 -7.95 -17.69
CA LEU A 161 1.08 -7.45 -18.67
C LEU A 161 2.48 -7.29 -18.04
N SER A 162 2.56 -6.79 -16.81
CA SER A 162 3.82 -6.62 -16.09
C SER A 162 4.52 -7.96 -15.85
N VAL A 163 3.77 -9.00 -15.49
CA VAL A 163 4.30 -10.38 -15.36
C VAL A 163 4.84 -10.89 -16.70
N LEU A 164 4.11 -10.68 -17.80
CA LEU A 164 4.55 -11.08 -19.15
C LEU A 164 5.84 -10.39 -19.59
N THR A 165 6.11 -9.17 -19.08
CA THR A 165 7.39 -8.46 -19.28
C THR A 165 8.51 -8.88 -18.32
N LEU A 166 8.44 -10.08 -17.73
CA LEU A 166 9.37 -10.57 -16.70
C LEU A 166 9.47 -9.63 -15.48
N GLY A 167 8.38 -8.93 -15.17
CA GLY A 167 8.29 -8.02 -14.03
C GLY A 167 8.76 -6.59 -14.28
N ILE A 168 9.29 -6.27 -15.47
CA ILE A 168 9.75 -4.91 -15.80
C ILE A 168 8.61 -3.89 -15.68
N GLY A 169 7.40 -4.25 -16.11
CA GLY A 169 6.21 -3.38 -15.99
C GLY A 169 5.87 -2.96 -14.56
N PHE A 170 6.30 -3.72 -13.54
CA PHE A 170 6.05 -3.36 -12.13
C PHE A 170 6.75 -2.08 -11.71
N PHE A 171 7.84 -1.70 -12.38
CA PHE A 171 8.53 -0.45 -12.11
C PHE A 171 7.62 0.78 -12.28
N TRP A 172 6.70 0.75 -13.25
CA TRP A 172 5.69 1.80 -13.43
C TRP A 172 4.38 1.45 -12.73
N LEU A 173 4.00 0.18 -12.68
CA LEU A 173 2.70 -0.19 -12.14
C LEU A 173 2.59 0.04 -10.62
N ILE A 174 3.62 -0.34 -9.84
CA ILE A 174 3.61 -0.18 -8.38
C ILE A 174 3.45 1.29 -7.98
N PRO A 175 4.30 2.24 -8.43
CA PRO A 175 4.15 3.64 -8.06
C PRO A 175 2.82 4.22 -8.50
N TYR A 176 2.32 3.80 -9.66
CA TYR A 176 1.02 4.24 -10.14
C TYR A 176 -0.14 3.76 -9.25
N MET A 177 -0.12 2.49 -8.84
CA MET A 177 -1.14 1.92 -7.96
C MET A 177 -1.12 2.55 -6.57
N GLU A 178 0.06 2.66 -5.96
CA GLU A 178 0.21 3.19 -4.60
C GLU A 178 -0.17 4.67 -4.50
N VAL A 179 0.22 5.50 -5.48
CA VAL A 179 -0.20 6.92 -5.55
C VAL A 179 -1.70 7.04 -5.81
N THR A 180 -2.28 6.13 -6.61
CA THR A 180 -3.74 6.09 -6.81
C THR A 180 -4.47 5.79 -5.52
N LEU A 181 -4.00 4.81 -4.74
CA LEU A 181 -4.58 4.49 -3.44
C LEU A 181 -4.39 5.63 -2.42
N ALA A 182 -3.24 6.30 -2.43
CA ALA A 182 -2.99 7.49 -1.60
C ALA A 182 -3.95 8.65 -1.94
N ASN A 183 -4.21 8.91 -3.23
CA ASN A 183 -5.21 9.90 -3.65
C ASN A 183 -6.63 9.52 -3.21
N VAL A 184 -7.00 8.24 -3.33
CA VAL A 184 -8.28 7.74 -2.84
C VAL A 184 -8.38 7.94 -1.33
N TYR A 185 -7.34 7.58 -0.58
CA TYR A 185 -7.27 7.81 0.86
C TYR A 185 -7.48 9.29 1.20
N ARG A 186 -6.74 10.22 0.57
CA ARG A 186 -6.92 11.68 0.77
C ARG A 186 -8.36 12.15 0.49
N LYS A 187 -9.02 11.61 -0.54
CA LYS A 187 -10.43 11.91 -0.87
C LYS A 187 -11.45 11.28 0.07
N LEU A 188 -11.11 10.17 0.72
CA LEU A 188 -11.98 9.48 1.69
C LEU A 188 -11.81 10.06 3.10
N ALA A 189 -10.59 10.45 3.48
CA ALA A 189 -10.28 11.04 4.77
C ALA A 189 -10.82 12.49 4.90
N SER A 190 -11.02 13.20 3.78
CA SER A 190 -11.56 14.57 3.77
C SER A 190 -13.09 14.66 3.81
N GLN A 191 -13.80 13.52 3.88
CA GLN A 191 -15.27 13.44 4.01
C GLN A 191 -15.71 13.27 5.46
#